data_AF-A0A1M6P7G0-F1
#
_entry.id   AF-A0A1M6P7G0-F1
#
_cell.length_a   1.000
_cell.length_b   1.000
_cell.length_c   1.000
_cell.angle_alpha   90.00
_cell.angle_beta   90.00
_cell.angle_gamma   90.00
#
_symmetry.space_group_name_H-M   'P 1'
#
loop_
_entity.id
_entity.type
_entity.pdbx_description
1 polymer ?
#
loop_
_entity_poly.entity_id
_entity_poly.type
_entity_poly.pdbx_seq_one_letter_code
_entity_poly.pdbx_strand_id
1 'polypeptide(L)'
;MTILEYTPNDDEMLPFIHDSLRQLQEAGHEARYILVGRAAYRRLCKAIGRQFQRGAGRFETYQHIPIVVDPFREDEVCVVPAPAICAEAVQGYRMPSGPDASR
;
A
#
# COMPACT_ATOMS: atom_id res chain seq x y z
N MET A 1 -9.94 -14.15 -3.20
CA MET A 1 -8.75 -13.31 -3.38
C MET A 1 -8.30 -12.80 -2.01
N THR A 2 -7.01 -12.53 -1.84
CA THR A 2 -6.47 -12.05 -0.57
C THR A 2 -5.91 -10.65 -0.76
N ILE A 3 -6.28 -9.71 0.11
CA ILE A 3 -5.61 -8.41 0.20
C ILE A 3 -4.49 -8.54 1.20
N LEU A 4 -3.27 -8.25 0.75
CA LEU A 4 -2.09 -8.24 1.62
C LEU A 4 -2.03 -6.91 2.36
N GLU A 5 -1.87 -6.99 3.68
CA GLU A 5 -1.52 -5.87 4.54
C GLU A 5 -0.07 -6.03 4.99
N TYR A 6 0.72 -4.98 4.87
CA TYR A 6 2.14 -5.03 5.21
C TYR A 6 2.60 -3.76 5.93
N THR A 7 3.62 -3.91 6.79
CA THR A 7 4.35 -2.80 7.41
C THR A 7 5.73 -2.68 6.75
N PRO A 8 5.83 -2.02 5.58
CA PRO A 8 7.08 -1.93 4.84
C PRO A 8 8.07 -0.96 5.51
N ASN A 9 9.35 -1.28 5.40
CA ASN A 9 10.40 -0.29 5.58
C ASN A 9 10.49 0.66 4.35
N ASP A 10 11.43 1.61 4.41
CA ASP A 10 11.59 2.65 3.39
C ASP A 10 11.87 2.09 1.98
N ASP A 11 12.57 0.96 1.88
CA ASP A 11 12.99 0.37 0.61
C ASP A 11 11.95 -0.64 0.06
N GLU A 12 11.08 -1.15 0.93
CA GLU A 12 10.04 -2.14 0.59
C GLU A 12 8.72 -1.50 0.13
N MET A 13 8.49 -0.22 0.43
CA MET A 13 7.20 0.44 0.21
C MET A 13 6.72 0.38 -1.24
N LEU A 14 7.55 0.80 -2.20
CA LEU A 14 7.18 0.80 -3.62
C LEU A 14 7.17 -0.63 -4.20
N PRO A 15 8.16 -1.50 -3.92
CA PRO A 15 8.09 -2.91 -4.31
C PRO A 15 6.80 -3.61 -3.85
N PHE A 16 6.36 -3.40 -2.60
CA PHE A 16 5.12 -3.97 -2.09
C PHE A 16 3.89 -3.47 -2.85
N ILE A 17 3.81 -2.16 -3.11
CA ILE A 17 2.70 -1.58 -3.88
C ILE A 17 2.69 -2.15 -5.31
N HIS A 18 3.85 -2.19 -5.99
CA HIS A 18 3.94 -2.73 -7.35
C HIS A 18 3.54 -4.21 -7.41
N ASP A 19 3.98 -5.00 -6.45
CA ASP A 19 3.63 -6.41 -6.38
C ASP A 19 2.13 -6.61 -6.13
N SER A 20 1.54 -5.81 -5.24
CA SER A 20 0.09 -5.84 -4.98
C SER A 20 -0.73 -5.44 -6.22
N LEU A 21 -0.27 -4.45 -6.98
CA LEU A 21 -0.90 -4.05 -8.25
C LEU A 21 -0.83 -5.17 -9.29
N ARG A 22 0.35 -5.80 -9.42
CA ARG A 22 0.58 -6.93 -10.32
C ARG A 22 -0.34 -8.11 -9.98
N GLN A 23 -0.45 -8.48 -8.70
CA GLN A 23 -1.31 -9.58 -8.26
C GLN A 23 -2.79 -9.32 -8.57
N LEU A 24 -3.28 -8.09 -8.36
CA LEU A 24 -4.65 -7.72 -8.72
C LEU A 24 -4.87 -7.83 -10.23
N GLN A 25 -3.94 -7.33 -11.04
CA GLN A 25 -4.02 -7.39 -12.49
C GLN A 25 -4.01 -8.85 -12.99
N GLU A 26 -3.14 -9.71 -12.45
CA GLU A 26 -3.07 -11.14 -12.78
C GLU A 26 -4.35 -11.90 -12.42
N ALA A 27 -5.05 -11.46 -11.37
CA ALA A 27 -6.36 -11.97 -10.99
C ALA A 27 -7.52 -11.36 -11.82
N GLY A 28 -7.26 -10.48 -12.78
CA GLY A 28 -8.28 -9.85 -13.61
C GLY A 28 -9.03 -8.70 -12.92
N HIS A 29 -8.42 -8.08 -11.91
CA HIS A 29 -9.01 -7.00 -11.11
C HIS A 29 -8.22 -5.70 -11.23
N GLU A 30 -8.95 -4.57 -11.23
CA GLU A 30 -8.33 -3.25 -11.16
C GLU A 30 -8.16 -2.81 -9.72
N ALA A 31 -6.97 -2.29 -9.40
CA ALA A 31 -6.71 -1.61 -8.15
C ALA A 31 -7.45 -0.28 -8.10
N ARG A 32 -8.11 0.00 -6.96
CA ARG A 32 -8.92 1.20 -6.79
C ARG A 32 -8.35 2.19 -5.78
N TYR A 33 -7.80 1.72 -4.68
CA TYR A 33 -7.19 2.59 -3.67
C TYR A 33 -5.91 1.98 -3.10
N ILE A 34 -4.97 2.85 -2.74
CA ILE A 34 -3.84 2.51 -1.88
C ILE A 34 -4.20 3.03 -0.48
N LEU A 35 -4.52 2.12 0.45
CA LEU A 35 -4.81 2.48 1.84
C LEU A 35 -3.49 2.48 2.62
N VAL A 36 -3.20 3.57 3.31
CA VAL A 36 -1.96 3.74 4.08
C VAL A 36 -2.25 4.29 5.46
N GLY A 37 -1.57 3.77 6.48
CA GLY A 37 -1.55 4.40 7.78
C GLY A 37 -0.80 5.75 7.78
N ARG A 38 -0.96 6.53 8.86
CA ARG A 38 -0.39 7.88 8.97
C ARG A 38 1.13 7.91 8.85
N ALA A 39 1.83 6.96 9.45
CA ALA A 39 3.27 6.86 9.39
C ALA A 39 3.74 6.26 8.05
N ALA A 40 3.03 5.24 7.56
CA ALA A 40 3.26 4.67 6.22
C ALA A 40 3.14 5.72 5.11
N TYR A 41 2.16 6.63 5.18
CA TYR A 41 2.00 7.70 4.19
C TYR A 41 3.24 8.58 4.07
N ARG A 42 3.90 8.90 5.19
CA ARG A 42 5.14 9.70 5.16
C ARG A 42 6.28 8.93 4.50
N ARG A 43 6.38 7.62 4.73
CA ARG A 43 7.36 6.75 4.05
C ARG A 43 7.06 6.68 2.55
N LEU A 44 5.79 6.50 2.17
CA LEU A 44 5.36 6.50 0.78
C LEU A 44 5.72 7.80 0.07
N CYS A 45 5.46 8.97 0.67
CA CYS A 45 5.81 10.25 0.08
C CYS A 45 7.32 10.40 -0.13
N LYS A 46 8.14 9.93 0.81
CA LYS A 46 9.60 9.90 0.66
C LYS A 46 10.03 8.97 -0.48
N ALA A 47 9.46 7.77 -0.55
CA ALA A 47 9.78 6.79 -1.58
C ALA A 47 9.41 7.30 -2.98
N ILE A 48 8.22 7.89 -3.14
CA ILE A 48 7.80 8.55 -4.39
C ILE A 48 8.73 9.73 -4.73
N GLY A 49 9.07 10.57 -3.75
CA GLY A 49 10.02 11.68 -3.94
C GLY A 49 11.36 11.19 -4.49
N ARG A 50 11.94 10.14 -3.88
CA ARG A 50 13.17 9.49 -4.34
C ARG A 50 13.04 8.94 -5.76
N GLN A 51 11.97 8.19 -6.06
CA GLN A 51 11.74 7.60 -7.39
C GLN A 51 11.72 8.65 -8.52
N PHE A 52 11.11 9.80 -8.26
CA PHE A 52 10.97 10.87 -9.26
C PHE A 52 12.01 11.99 -9.12
N GLN A 53 13.07 11.79 -8.34
CA GLN A 53 14.14 12.78 -8.10
C GLN A 53 13.61 14.16 -7.70
N ARG A 54 12.55 14.21 -6.87
CA ARG A 54 11.92 15.44 -6.38
C ARG A 54 11.81 15.43 -4.86
N GLY A 55 11.67 16.61 -4.28
CA GLY A 55 11.42 16.75 -2.83
C GLY A 55 10.17 15.97 -2.39
N ALA A 56 10.09 15.64 -1.10
CA ALA A 56 8.93 14.97 -0.53
C ALA A 56 7.70 15.92 -0.56
N GLY A 57 6.87 15.77 -1.59
CA GLY A 57 5.58 16.45 -1.70
C GLY A 57 4.46 15.70 -0.98
N ARG A 58 3.29 16.34 -0.88
CA ARG A 58 2.05 15.63 -0.52
C ARG A 58 1.51 14.98 -1.78
N PHE A 59 1.48 13.66 -1.81
CA PHE A 59 0.92 12.89 -2.92
C PHE A 59 -0.49 12.43 -2.57
N GLU A 60 -1.44 12.72 -3.44
CA GLU A 60 -2.82 12.24 -3.31
C GLU A 60 -3.06 11.03 -4.23
N THR A 61 -2.15 10.79 -5.18
CA THR A 61 -2.22 9.67 -6.12
C THR A 61 -0.84 9.09 -6.38
N TYR A 62 -0.82 7.81 -6.77
CA TYR A 62 0.34 7.13 -7.32
C TYR A 62 -0.11 6.25 -8.49
N GLN A 63 0.50 6.41 -9.67
CA GLN A 63 0.09 5.72 -10.90
C GLN A 63 -1.43 5.83 -11.18
N HIS A 64 -1.99 7.03 -11.02
CA HIS A 64 -3.43 7.32 -11.16
C HIS A 64 -4.35 6.66 -10.12
N ILE A 65 -3.80 5.92 -9.16
CA ILE A 65 -4.56 5.31 -8.07
C ILE A 65 -4.57 6.27 -6.87
N PRO A 66 -5.74 6.62 -6.32
CA PRO A 66 -5.82 7.46 -5.13
C PRO A 66 -5.17 6.82 -3.91
N ILE A 67 -4.43 7.63 -3.16
CA ILE A 67 -3.84 7.29 -1.86
C ILE A 67 -4.81 7.77 -0.79
N VAL A 68 -5.25 6.87 0.09
CA VAL A 68 -6.16 7.18 1.19
C VAL A 68 -5.43 6.92 2.51
N VAL A 69 -5.36 7.95 3.35
CA VAL A 69 -4.80 7.82 4.70
C VAL A 69 -5.87 7.25 5.63
N ASP A 70 -5.68 6.01 6.07
CA ASP A 70 -6.52 5.32 7.03
C ASP A 70 -6.00 5.59 8.46
N PRO A 71 -6.79 6.25 9.34
CA PRO A 71 -6.34 6.61 10.68
C PRO A 71 -6.17 5.41 11.61
N PHE A 72 -6.66 4.22 11.25
CA PHE A 72 -6.62 3.03 12.09
C PHE A 72 -5.45 2.08 11.78
N ARG A 73 -4.70 2.33 10.69
CA ARG A 73 -3.66 1.42 10.17
C ARG A 73 -2.21 1.81 10.50
N GLU A 74 -1.98 2.94 11.18
CA GLU A 74 -0.66 3.48 11.59
C GLU A 74 0.52 3.29 10.60
N ASP A 75 1.23 2.16 10.66
CA ASP A 75 2.42 1.84 9.86
C ASP A 75 2.13 0.93 8.64
N GLU A 76 0.90 0.50 8.48
CA GLU A 76 0.49 -0.49 7.48
C GLU A 76 0.08 0.14 6.15
N VAL A 77 0.22 -0.64 5.08
CA VAL A 77 -0.25 -0.31 3.73
C VAL A 77 -0.90 -1.53 3.10
N CYS A 78 -1.93 -1.30 2.28
CA CYS A 78 -2.49 -2.30 1.38
C CYS A 78 -3.02 -1.65 0.10
N VAL A 79 -3.17 -2.45 -0.94
CA VAL A 79 -3.82 -2.05 -2.20
C VAL A 79 -5.12 -2.82 -2.33
N VAL A 80 -6.21 -2.10 -2.51
CA VAL A 80 -7.55 -2.69 -2.55
C VAL A 80 -8.14 -2.62 -3.97
N PRO A 81 -8.87 -3.66 -4.43
CA PRO A 81 -9.55 -3.65 -5.72
C PRO A 81 -10.81 -2.77 -5.67
N ALA A 82 -11.56 -2.74 -6.77
CA ALA A 82 -12.87 -2.12 -6.82
C ALA A 82 -13.84 -2.66 -5.73
N PRO A 83 -14.72 -1.82 -5.16
CA PRO A 83 -15.61 -2.21 -4.05
C PRO A 83 -16.47 -3.45 -4.29
N ALA A 84 -16.95 -3.67 -5.52
CA ALA A 84 -17.74 -4.86 -5.86
C ALA A 84 -16.95 -6.15 -5.61
N ILE A 85 -15.65 -6.16 -5.96
CA ILE A 85 -14.77 -7.32 -5.75
C ILE A 85 -14.47 -7.51 -4.26
N CYS A 86 -14.27 -6.43 -3.51
CA CYS A 86 -14.08 -6.49 -2.06
C CYS A 86 -15.26 -7.16 -1.34
N ALA A 87 -16.49 -6.86 -1.76
CA ALA A 87 -17.70 -7.37 -1.12
C ALA A 87 -17.92 -8.89 -1.34
N GLU A 88 -17.46 -9.42 -2.46
CA GLU A 88 -17.79 -10.79 -2.89
C GLU A 88 -16.76 -11.84 -2.48
N ALA A 89 -15.46 -11.50 -2.47
CA ALA A 89 -14.44 -12.54 -2.56
C ALA A 89 -13.12 -12.25 -1.82
N VAL A 90 -13.03 -11.18 -1.03
CA VAL A 90 -11.77 -10.77 -0.40
C VAL A 90 -11.65 -11.17 1.06
N GLN A 91 -10.49 -11.73 1.42
CA GLN A 91 -10.04 -11.86 2.81
C GLN A 91 -8.77 -11.02 3.04
N GLY A 92 -8.67 -10.35 4.18
CA GLY A 92 -7.46 -9.64 4.57
C GLY A 92 -6.44 -10.60 5.15
N TYR A 93 -5.19 -10.52 4.71
CA TYR A 93 -4.07 -11.25 5.29
C TYR A 93 -2.96 -10.28 5.69
N ARG A 94 -2.65 -10.27 6.99
CA ARG A 94 -1.59 -9.44 7.54
C ARG A 94 -0.27 -10.20 7.51
N MET A 95 0.68 -9.68 6.75
CA MET A 95 2.03 -10.20 6.72
C MET A 95 2.68 -9.97 8.10
N PRO A 96 3.48 -10.92 8.60
CA PRO A 96 4.24 -10.73 9.83
C PRO A 96 5.11 -9.48 9.68
N SER A 97 5.09 -8.59 10.68
CA SER A 97 6.04 -7.50 10.78
C SER A 97 7.45 -8.10 10.79
N GLY A 98 8.42 -7.46 10.10
CA GLY A 98 9.82 -7.88 10.12
C GLY A 98 10.32 -8.11 11.56
N PRO A 99 11.38 -8.92 11.76
CA PRO A 99 11.75 -9.45 13.08
C PRO A 99 11.77 -8.31 14.09
N ASP A 100 10.99 -8.49 15.17
CA ASP A 100 10.94 -7.60 16.32
C ASP A 100 12.35 -7.08 16.58
N ALA A 101 12.57 -5.80 16.31
CA ALA A 101 13.67 -5.07 16.89
C ALA A 101 13.35 -4.97 18.38
N SER A 102 13.55 -6.09 19.07
CA SER A 102 13.44 -6.27 20.50
C SER A 102 14.25 -5.15 21.14
N ARG A 103 13.56 -4.23 21.81
CA ARG A 103 14.11 -3.28 22.75
C ARG A 103 13.29 -3.31 24.01
#